data_AF-A0A7D5LC89-F1
#
_entry.id   AF-A0A7D5LC89-F1
#
_cell.length_a   1.000
_cell.length_b   1.000
_cell.length_c   1.000
_cell.angle_alpha   90.00
_cell.angle_beta   90.00
_cell.angle_gamma   90.00
#
_symmetry.space_group_name_H-M   'P 1'
#
loop_
_entity.id
_entity.type
_entity.pdbx_description
1 polymer ?
#
loop_
_entity_poly.entity_id
_entity_poly.type
_entity_poly.pdbx_seq_one_letter_code
_entity_poly.pdbx_strand_id
1 'polypeptide(L)'
;MTHECEQVVQARGHEHVSAEHASTFELTSDDWLTPAGDCILAVEADRTPADFDEAFVTACQDADAHITVTFEAAGVEDVVEGRGHPDLTFADDRSLVGRTSDYVDERTVLINANKAAADLDRKLVTALARGAPLTVTFRVD
;
A
#
# COMPACT_ATOMS: atom_id res chain seq x y z
N MET A 1 22.77 7.87 4.77
CA MET A 1 22.30 6.78 5.65
C MET A 1 20.86 7.09 6.00
N THR A 2 19.94 6.96 5.04
CA THR A 2 18.53 7.37 5.20
C THR A 2 17.57 6.34 4.59
N HIS A 3 18.05 5.14 4.30
CA HIS A 3 17.26 4.08 3.66
C HIS A 3 16.62 3.10 4.66
N GLU A 4 16.85 3.25 5.97
CA GLU A 4 16.34 2.30 6.98
C GLU A 4 14.86 2.55 7.34
N CYS A 5 14.36 3.78 7.07
CA CYS A 5 13.00 4.21 7.37
C CYS A 5 12.08 4.17 6.14
N GLU A 6 12.52 3.65 5.00
CA GLU A 6 11.78 3.72 3.74
C GLU A 6 11.80 2.41 2.97
N GLN A 7 10.66 2.02 2.41
CA GLN A 7 10.51 0.93 1.45
C GLN A 7 9.85 1.44 0.18
N VAL A 8 10.33 0.98 -0.97
CA VAL A 8 9.78 1.35 -2.28
C VAL A 8 9.31 0.09 -2.99
N VAL A 9 8.06 0.12 -3.44
CA VAL A 9 7.42 -0.94 -4.22
C VAL A 9 7.11 -0.39 -5.62
N GLN A 10 7.50 -1.14 -6.64
CA GLN A 10 7.11 -0.91 -8.02
C GLN A 10 5.99 -1.88 -8.39
N ALA A 11 4.91 -1.35 -8.95
CA ALA A 11 3.76 -2.14 -9.36
C ALA A 11 3.18 -1.55 -10.65
N ARG A 12 2.10 -2.16 -11.16
CA ARG A 12 1.42 -1.66 -12.34
C ARG A 12 -0.08 -1.69 -12.16
N GLY A 13 -0.76 -0.64 -12.60
CA GLY A 13 -2.22 -0.64 -12.64
C GLY A 13 -2.79 -1.73 -13.55
N HIS A 14 -4.11 -1.95 -13.47
CA HIS A 14 -4.81 -2.96 -14.26
C HIS A 14 -6.17 -2.42 -14.74
N GLU A 15 -6.70 -2.95 -15.85
CA GLU A 15 -7.99 -2.50 -16.43
C GLU A 15 -9.21 -2.66 -15.50
N HIS A 16 -9.05 -3.44 -14.43
CA HIS A 16 -10.08 -3.70 -13.42
C HIS A 16 -9.90 -2.90 -12.12
N VAL A 17 -8.93 -1.99 -12.06
CA VAL A 17 -8.76 -1.11 -10.89
C VAL A 17 -9.94 -0.14 -10.82
N SER A 18 -10.80 -0.30 -9.82
CA SER A 18 -11.92 0.60 -9.53
C SER A 18 -11.64 1.55 -8.36
N ALA A 19 -10.87 1.10 -7.37
CA ALA A 19 -10.56 1.83 -6.14
C ALA A 19 -11.82 2.40 -5.47
N GLU A 20 -12.75 1.49 -5.16
CA GLU A 20 -14.06 1.80 -4.57
C GLU A 20 -14.20 1.31 -3.13
N HIS A 21 -13.25 0.48 -2.65
CA HIS A 21 -13.31 -0.02 -1.28
C HIS A 21 -13.15 1.09 -0.25
N ALA A 22 -14.05 1.11 0.74
CA ALA A 22 -14.20 2.24 1.66
C ALA A 22 -13.35 2.15 2.94
N SER A 23 -12.61 1.05 3.15
CA SER A 23 -11.82 0.86 4.38
C SER A 23 -10.42 0.32 4.17
N THR A 24 -10.04 0.00 2.93
CA THR A 24 -8.72 -0.53 2.63
C THR A 24 -8.22 -0.06 1.26
N PHE A 25 -6.92 -0.17 1.08
CA PHE A 25 -6.29 -0.23 -0.23
C PHE A 25 -5.32 -1.42 -0.26
N GLU A 26 -5.06 -1.95 -1.45
CA GLU A 26 -4.22 -3.13 -1.63
C GLU A 26 -3.32 -3.02 -2.86
N LEU A 27 -2.12 -3.58 -2.75
CA LEU A 27 -1.22 -3.91 -3.86
C LEU A 27 -0.96 -5.42 -3.81
N THR A 28 -0.86 -6.08 -4.96
CA THR A 28 -0.60 -7.53 -5.04
C THR A 28 0.55 -7.84 -5.99
N SER A 29 1.31 -8.90 -5.69
CA SER A 29 2.32 -9.47 -6.60
C SER A 29 1.73 -10.34 -7.70
N ASP A 30 0.44 -10.70 -7.61
CA ASP A 30 -0.28 -11.37 -8.71
C ASP A 30 -0.23 -10.55 -9.99
N ASP A 31 -0.29 -11.20 -11.15
CA ASP A 31 -0.38 -10.55 -12.47
C ASP A 31 -1.82 -10.32 -12.94
N TRP A 32 -2.81 -10.59 -12.08
CA TRP A 32 -4.22 -10.55 -12.44
C TRP A 32 -5.05 -9.82 -11.38
N LEU A 33 -6.13 -9.18 -11.86
CA LEU A 33 -7.17 -8.58 -11.02
C LEU A 33 -8.53 -8.86 -11.65
N THR A 34 -9.53 -9.19 -10.83
CA THR A 34 -10.93 -9.31 -11.27
C THR A 34 -11.71 -8.03 -10.92
N PRO A 35 -12.84 -7.75 -11.60
CA PRO A 35 -13.68 -6.59 -11.27
C PRO A 35 -14.24 -6.57 -9.84
N ALA A 36 -14.18 -7.70 -9.11
CA ALA A 36 -14.63 -7.78 -7.72
C ALA A 36 -13.57 -7.29 -6.72
N GLY A 37 -12.31 -7.12 -7.12
CA GLY A 37 -11.21 -6.66 -6.26
C GLY A 37 -11.16 -5.13 -6.20
N ASP A 38 -12.15 -4.51 -5.55
CA ASP A 38 -12.33 -3.06 -5.52
C ASP A 38 -11.36 -2.30 -4.59
N CYS A 39 -10.60 -3.02 -3.75
CA CYS A 39 -9.52 -2.47 -2.92
C CYS A 39 -8.15 -2.47 -3.61
N ILE A 40 -7.96 -3.24 -4.69
CA ILE A 40 -6.66 -3.40 -5.34
C ILE A 40 -6.38 -2.23 -6.28
N LEU A 41 -5.26 -1.55 -6.05
CA LEU A 41 -4.79 -0.40 -6.81
C LEU A 41 -3.82 -0.77 -7.93
N ALA A 42 -3.03 -1.82 -7.71
CA ALA A 42 -2.05 -2.30 -8.67
C ALA A 42 -1.71 -3.79 -8.44
N VAL A 43 -1.26 -4.40 -9.53
CA VAL A 43 -0.81 -5.78 -9.66
C VAL A 43 0.69 -5.80 -9.98
N GLU A 44 1.30 -6.98 -10.06
CA GLU A 44 2.72 -7.19 -10.37
C GLU A 44 3.65 -6.37 -9.45
N ALA A 45 3.31 -6.26 -8.17
CA ALA A 45 4.20 -5.66 -7.18
C ALA A 45 5.53 -6.42 -7.12
N ASP A 46 6.64 -5.71 -7.24
CA ASP A 46 7.99 -6.28 -7.25
C ASP A 46 8.48 -6.75 -5.88
N ARG A 47 7.79 -6.33 -4.82
CA ARG A 47 8.05 -6.65 -3.42
C ARG A 47 6.75 -6.77 -2.65
N THR A 48 6.77 -7.58 -1.63
CA THR A 48 5.67 -7.86 -0.72
C THR A 48 6.09 -7.55 0.72
N PRO A 49 5.18 -7.58 1.72
CA PRO A 49 5.55 -7.26 3.10
C PRO A 49 6.73 -8.12 3.60
N ALA A 50 6.77 -9.40 3.22
CA ALA A 50 7.84 -10.33 3.60
C ALA A 50 9.22 -9.97 3.02
N ASP A 51 9.28 -9.12 1.98
CA ASP A 51 10.53 -8.66 1.36
C ASP A 51 11.09 -7.37 1.98
N PHE A 52 10.34 -6.72 2.87
CA PHE A 52 10.76 -5.45 3.48
C PHE A 52 11.90 -5.64 4.47
N ASP A 53 12.78 -4.63 4.59
CA ASP A 53 13.91 -4.71 5.51
C ASP A 53 13.44 -4.87 6.97
N GLU A 54 14.10 -5.76 7.71
CA GLU A 54 13.76 -6.06 9.10
C GLU A 54 13.77 -4.82 10.01
N ALA A 55 14.68 -3.87 9.74
CA ALA A 55 14.75 -2.59 10.45
C ALA A 55 13.51 -1.72 10.20
N PHE A 56 12.99 -1.69 8.98
CA PHE A 56 11.76 -0.98 8.62
C PHE A 56 10.55 -1.64 9.30
N VAL A 57 10.45 -2.97 9.25
CA VAL A 57 9.39 -3.73 9.92
C VAL A 57 9.40 -3.45 11.43
N THR A 58 10.58 -3.49 12.05
CA THR A 58 10.75 -3.19 13.48
C THR A 58 10.28 -1.77 13.82
N ALA A 59 10.57 -0.78 12.97
CA ALA A 59 10.10 0.59 13.17
C ALA A 59 8.57 0.70 13.05
N CYS A 60 7.96 0.02 12.08
CA CYS A 60 6.50 -0.04 11.94
C CYS A 60 5.78 -0.75 13.10
N GLN A 61 6.49 -1.58 13.87
CA GLN A 61 5.96 -2.26 15.05
C GLN A 61 5.92 -1.39 16.30
N ASP A 62 6.41 -0.16 16.27
CA ASP A 62 6.22 0.79 17.37
C ASP A 62 4.76 1.27 17.41
N ALA A 63 4.15 1.29 18.60
CA ALA A 63 2.78 1.78 18.79
C ALA A 63 2.64 3.29 18.52
N ASP A 64 3.75 4.02 18.62
CA ASP A 64 3.84 5.45 18.33
C ASP A 64 4.22 5.77 16.88
N ALA A 65 4.61 4.76 16.08
CA ALA A 65 5.05 4.95 14.70
C ALA A 65 3.99 5.59 13.80
N HIS A 66 4.43 6.53 12.99
CA HIS A 66 3.66 7.12 11.91
C HIS A 66 4.14 6.58 10.57
N ILE A 67 3.21 6.11 9.74
CA ILE A 67 3.53 5.57 8.42
C ILE A 67 2.91 6.47 7.36
N THR A 68 3.73 6.96 6.45
CA THR A 68 3.32 7.73 5.27
C THR A 68 3.49 6.87 4.03
N VAL A 69 2.46 6.78 3.19
CA VAL A 69 2.48 6.06 1.92
C VAL A 69 2.20 7.02 0.78
N THR A 70 3.15 7.16 -0.13
CA THR A 70 3.03 8.01 -1.31
C THR A 70 2.86 7.15 -2.55
N PHE A 71 1.79 7.39 -3.30
CA PHE A 71 1.47 6.73 -4.57
C PHE A 71 1.76 7.69 -5.72
N GLU A 72 2.64 7.31 -6.64
CA GLU A 72 2.97 8.11 -7.83
C GLU A 72 2.73 7.32 -9.12
N ALA A 73 1.84 7.80 -9.99
CA ALA A 73 1.66 7.26 -11.33
C ALA A 73 1.31 8.35 -12.35
N ALA A 74 1.93 8.29 -13.52
CA ALA A 74 1.68 9.21 -14.63
C ALA A 74 1.76 10.71 -14.26
N GLY A 75 2.65 11.07 -13.32
CA GLY A 75 2.83 12.44 -12.82
C GLY A 75 1.74 12.93 -11.87
N VAL A 76 0.90 12.02 -11.35
CA VAL A 76 -0.06 12.27 -10.27
C VAL A 76 0.46 11.61 -9.01
N GLU A 77 0.45 12.36 -7.92
CA GLU A 77 0.85 11.91 -6.59
C GLU A 77 -0.36 11.97 -5.65
N ASP A 78 -0.53 10.97 -4.79
CA ASP A 78 -1.43 11.02 -3.65
C ASP A 78 -0.78 10.36 -2.42
N VAL A 79 -1.13 10.87 -1.23
CA VAL A 79 -0.50 10.47 0.04
C VAL A 79 -1.56 9.96 1.00
N VAL A 80 -1.25 8.82 1.63
CA VAL A 80 -2.02 8.22 2.73
C VAL A 80 -1.16 8.21 3.98
N GLU A 81 -1.74 8.59 5.12
CA GLU A 81 -1.07 8.59 6.41
C GLU A 81 -1.78 7.62 7.35
N GLY A 82 -1.03 6.86 8.13
CA GLY A 82 -1.57 5.93 9.12
C GLY A 82 -0.58 5.67 10.24
N ARG A 83 -0.79 4.56 10.94
CA ARG A 83 -0.08 4.19 12.16
C ARG A 83 0.53 2.80 12.05
N GLY A 84 1.68 2.64 12.72
CA GLY A 84 2.23 1.35 13.06
C GLY A 84 1.43 0.64 14.15
N HIS A 85 1.80 -0.61 14.43
CA HIS A 85 1.24 -1.39 15.54
C HIS A 85 2.17 -2.55 15.91
N PRO A 86 2.34 -2.90 17.21
CA PRO A 86 3.18 -4.02 17.65
C PRO A 86 2.85 -5.38 17.04
N ASP A 87 1.59 -5.57 16.63
CA ASP A 87 1.13 -6.82 16.00
C ASP A 87 1.35 -6.87 14.48
N LEU A 88 1.83 -5.79 13.82
CA LEU A 88 2.12 -5.83 12.38
C LEU A 88 3.24 -6.83 12.10
N THR A 89 2.94 -7.91 11.38
CA THR A 89 3.91 -8.98 11.14
C THR A 89 4.68 -8.83 9.84
N PHE A 90 4.11 -8.16 8.83
CA PHE A 90 4.69 -8.07 7.48
C PHE A 90 5.06 -9.45 6.90
N ALA A 91 4.25 -10.48 7.17
CA ALA A 91 4.61 -11.87 6.87
C ALA A 91 4.06 -12.39 5.52
N ASP A 92 3.10 -11.68 4.92
CA ASP A 92 2.51 -12.09 3.65
C ASP A 92 3.50 -11.92 2.49
N ASP A 93 3.51 -12.88 1.57
CA ASP A 93 4.40 -12.93 0.39
C ASP A 93 3.69 -12.59 -0.92
N ARG A 94 2.49 -11.99 -0.82
CA ARG A 94 1.61 -11.74 -1.96
C ARG A 94 0.94 -10.36 -1.97
N SER A 95 0.35 -9.95 -0.85
CA SER A 95 -0.54 -8.78 -0.75
C SER A 95 -0.09 -7.80 0.32
N LEU A 96 -0.13 -6.51 -0.01
CA LEU A 96 0.15 -5.39 0.89
C LEU A 96 -1.16 -4.62 1.10
N VAL A 97 -1.68 -4.58 2.33
CA VAL A 97 -2.98 -3.95 2.64
C VAL A 97 -2.83 -2.82 3.65
N GLY A 98 -3.24 -1.62 3.27
CA GLY A 98 -3.46 -0.52 4.21
C GLY A 98 -4.91 -0.47 4.66
N ARG A 99 -5.14 -0.15 5.94
CA ARG A 99 -6.48 -0.21 6.56
C ARG A 99 -6.82 1.08 7.29
N THR A 100 -8.08 1.51 7.19
CA THR A 100 -8.61 2.61 8.00
C THR A 100 -9.01 2.17 9.41
N SER A 101 -9.20 0.86 9.62
CA SER A 101 -9.41 0.26 10.95
C SER A 101 -8.09 -0.08 11.65
N ASP A 102 -8.18 -0.55 12.88
CA ASP A 102 -7.10 -1.08 13.72
C ASP A 102 -6.89 -2.60 13.57
N TYR A 103 -7.62 -3.25 12.66
CA TYR A 103 -7.50 -4.69 12.42
C TYR A 103 -6.14 -5.01 11.79
N VAL A 104 -5.47 -6.05 12.30
CA VAL A 104 -4.18 -6.52 11.80
C VAL A 104 -4.28 -7.97 11.34
N ASP A 105 -3.73 -8.23 10.16
CA ASP A 105 -3.40 -9.56 9.63
C ASP A 105 -2.01 -9.53 8.95
N GLU A 106 -1.57 -10.66 8.42
CA GLU A 106 -0.25 -10.83 7.79
C GLU A 106 0.03 -9.90 6.61
N ARG A 107 -1.03 -9.42 5.93
CA ARG A 107 -0.97 -8.50 4.79
C ARG A 107 -0.89 -7.04 5.21
N THR A 108 -1.19 -6.75 6.47
CA THR A 108 -1.40 -5.37 6.93
C THR A 108 -0.06 -4.63 7.02
N VAL A 109 0.05 -3.49 6.32
CA VAL A 109 1.26 -2.65 6.30
C VAL A 109 1.09 -1.30 7.00
N LEU A 110 -0.15 -0.88 7.25
CA LEU A 110 -0.51 0.20 8.18
C LEU A 110 -1.97 0.06 8.63
N ILE A 111 -2.26 0.62 9.81
CA ILE A 111 -3.62 0.73 10.35
C ILE A 111 -4.00 2.20 10.56
N ASN A 112 -5.27 2.46 10.89
CA ASN A 112 -5.79 3.81 11.14
C ASN A 112 -5.44 4.81 10.01
N ALA A 113 -5.45 4.34 8.77
CA ALA A 113 -5.19 5.16 7.59
C ALA A 113 -6.24 6.28 7.48
N ASN A 114 -5.80 7.46 7.06
CA ASN A 114 -6.67 8.61 6.80
C ASN A 114 -7.48 8.49 5.49
N LYS A 115 -7.13 7.52 4.64
CA LYS A 115 -7.73 7.26 3.33
C LYS A 115 -7.82 5.76 3.06
N ALA A 116 -8.91 5.34 2.45
CA ALA A 116 -9.03 4.05 1.76
C ALA A 116 -8.83 4.21 0.25
N ALA A 117 -8.96 3.12 -0.51
CA ALA A 117 -8.94 3.18 -1.98
C ALA A 117 -9.98 4.17 -2.54
N ALA A 118 -11.16 4.23 -1.92
CA ALA A 118 -12.23 5.16 -2.27
C ALA A 118 -11.89 6.65 -2.08
N ASP A 119 -10.83 6.98 -1.35
CA ASP A 119 -10.48 8.37 -1.04
C ASP A 119 -9.33 8.91 -1.90
N LEU A 120 -8.71 8.05 -2.74
CA LEU A 120 -7.59 8.42 -3.60
C LEU A 120 -8.00 9.34 -4.75
N ASP A 121 -7.06 10.17 -5.22
CA ASP A 121 -7.24 11.08 -6.35
C ASP A 121 -7.72 10.30 -7.58
N ARG A 122 -8.84 10.73 -8.13
CA ARG A 122 -9.47 10.06 -9.26
C ARG A 122 -8.64 10.11 -10.54
N LYS A 123 -7.71 11.05 -10.67
CA LYS A 123 -6.71 11.07 -11.75
C LYS A 123 -5.70 9.94 -11.58
N LEU A 124 -5.25 9.68 -10.34
CA LEU A 124 -4.37 8.56 -10.03
C LEU A 124 -5.08 7.24 -10.36
N VAL A 125 -6.30 7.04 -9.84
CA VAL A 125 -7.11 5.84 -10.13
C VAL A 125 -7.33 5.66 -11.62
N THR A 126 -7.63 6.74 -12.37
CA THR A 126 -7.79 6.67 -13.83
C THR A 126 -6.50 6.25 -14.55
N ALA A 127 -5.33 6.69 -14.07
CA ALA A 127 -4.05 6.27 -14.62
C ALA A 127 -3.79 4.78 -14.36
N LEU A 128 -4.07 4.31 -13.14
CA LEU A 128 -3.93 2.91 -12.75
C LEU A 128 -4.89 2.02 -13.55
N ALA A 129 -6.14 2.42 -13.74
CA ALA A 129 -7.11 1.73 -14.59
C ALA A 129 -6.66 1.62 -16.07
N ARG A 130 -5.72 2.45 -16.52
CA ARG A 130 -5.10 2.39 -17.86
C ARG A 130 -3.81 1.56 -17.88
N GLY A 131 -3.46 0.92 -16.78
CA GLY A 131 -2.26 0.11 -16.65
C GLY A 131 -0.97 0.91 -16.52
N ALA A 132 -1.05 2.14 -15.98
CA ALA A 132 0.14 2.95 -15.73
C ALA A 132 1.07 2.26 -14.70
N PRO A 133 2.40 2.39 -14.85
CA PRO A 133 3.34 2.04 -13.79
C PRO A 133 3.06 2.88 -12.54
N LEU A 134 3.17 2.23 -11.38
CA LEU A 134 2.98 2.82 -10.07
C LEU A 134 4.26 2.65 -9.26
N THR A 135 4.75 3.75 -8.70
CA THR A 135 5.75 3.71 -7.62
C THR A 135 5.04 4.02 -6.31
N VAL A 136 5.25 3.17 -5.30
CA VAL A 136 4.72 3.37 -3.95
C VAL A 136 5.89 3.44 -2.97
N THR A 137 5.93 4.52 -2.20
CA THR A 137 6.96 4.74 -1.18
C THR A 137 6.32 4.72 0.19
N PHE A 138 6.75 3.79 1.04
CA PHE A 138 6.37 3.69 2.44
C PHE A 138 7.49 4.29 3.28
N ARG A 139 7.15 5.22 4.17
CA ARG A 139 8.07 5.84 5.11
C ARG A 139 7.54 5.73 6.52
N VAL A 140 8.41 5.39 7.47
CA VAL A 140 8.09 5.32 8.90
C VAL A 140 8.92 6.34 9.69
N ASP A 141 8.25 7.06 10.59
CA ASP A 141 8.84 8.07 11.49
C ASP A 141 8.45 7.79 12.96
#